data_AF-A0A2P5GTK6-F1
#
_entry.id   AF-A0A2P5GTK6-F1
#
_cell.length_a   1.000
_cell.length_b   1.000
_cell.length_c   1.000
_cell.angle_alpha   90.00
_cell.angle_beta   90.00
_cell.angle_gamma   90.00
#
_symmetry.space_group_name_H-M   'P 1'
#
loop_
_entity.id
_entity.type
_entity.pdbx_description
1 polymer ?
#
loop_
_entity_poly.entity_id
_entity_poly.type
_entity_poly.pdbx_seq_one_letter_code
_entity_poly.pdbx_strand_id
1 'polypeptide(L)'
;MSKSPKEKLSDLLIGEAVMNLLEADEEVTFTALLKALTEARDRPENEARRAAYNMAIDDVKSYVALYHQGAGTTHFAATEMSGKWLMDGLSSCVNDRKH
;
A
#
# COMPACT_ATOMS: atom_id res chain seq x y z
N MET A 1 15.28 8.40 -9.54
CA MET A 1 15.55 9.44 -8.53
C MET A 1 15.73 8.75 -7.19
N SER A 2 16.84 8.97 -6.49
CA SER A 2 17.03 8.42 -5.14
C SER A 2 16.31 9.30 -4.13
N LYS A 3 15.53 8.71 -3.22
CA LYS A 3 14.88 9.44 -2.12
C LYS A 3 15.92 10.20 -1.29
N SER A 4 15.59 11.43 -0.93
CA SER A 4 16.37 12.26 -0.01
C SER A 4 16.43 11.61 1.39
N PRO A 5 17.43 11.94 2.21
CA PRO A 5 17.52 11.43 3.58
C PRO A 5 16.28 11.72 4.44
N LYS A 6 15.58 12.83 4.17
CA LYS A 6 14.36 13.22 4.89
C LYS A 6 13.16 12.36 4.50
N GLU A 7 13.00 12.06 3.22
CA GLU A 7 11.96 11.14 2.72
C GLU A 7 12.21 9.71 3.21
N LYS A 8 13.47 9.27 3.28
CA LYS A 8 13.80 7.98 3.89
C LYS A 8 13.46 7.94 5.38
N LEU A 9 13.65 9.06 6.08
CA LEU A 9 13.31 9.16 7.49
C LEU A 9 11.79 9.19 7.70
N SER A 10 11.01 9.88 6.85
CA SER A 10 9.55 9.83 6.93
C SER A 10 9.02 8.41 6.68
N ASP A 11 9.51 7.70 5.66
CA ASP A 11 9.16 6.30 5.41
C ASP A 11 9.44 5.42 6.63
N LEU A 12 10.59 5.61 7.28
CA LEU A 12 10.98 4.86 8.47
C LEU A 12 10.08 5.16 9.67
N LEU A 13 9.71 6.42 9.89
CA LEU A 13 8.81 6.83 10.97
C LEU A 13 7.39 6.29 10.77
N ILE A 14 6.92 6.19 9.53
CA ILE A 14 5.64 5.53 9.20
C ILE A 14 5.74 4.04 9.58
N GLY A 15 6.82 3.37 9.18
CA GLY A 15 7.04 1.97 9.52
C GLY A 15 7.10 1.72 11.03
N GLU A 16 7.82 2.56 11.77
CA GLU A 16 7.91 2.52 13.24
C GLU A 16 6.52 2.68 13.88
N ALA A 17 5.72 3.63 13.42
CA ALA A 17 4.38 3.85 13.94
C ALA A 17 3.43 2.66 13.67
N VAL A 18 3.50 2.06 12.47
CA VAL A 18 2.73 0.84 12.16
C VAL A 18 3.17 -0.33 13.05
N MET A 19 4.47 -0.51 13.24
CA MET A 19 4.99 -1.58 14.10
C MET A 19 4.54 -1.40 15.55
N ASN A 20 4.57 -0.18 16.08
CA ASN A 20 4.07 0.13 17.43
C ASN A 20 2.58 -0.21 17.59
N LEU A 21 1.75 0.05 16.58
CA LEU A 21 0.32 -0.33 16.62
C LEU A 21 0.16 -1.85 16.65
N LEU A 22 0.93 -2.57 15.84
CA LEU A 22 0.90 -4.04 15.82
C LEU A 22 1.39 -4.65 17.14
N GLU A 23 2.45 -4.10 17.73
CA GLU A 23 2.97 -4.55 19.03
C GLU A 23 2.00 -4.29 20.18
N ALA A 24 1.19 -3.24 20.08
CA ALA A 24 0.15 -2.90 21.04
C ALA A 24 -1.16 -3.69 20.85
N ASP A 25 -1.23 -4.59 19.86
CA ASP A 25 -2.46 -5.28 19.44
C ASP A 25 -3.59 -4.30 19.07
N GLU A 26 -3.22 -3.12 18.56
CA GLU A 26 -4.14 -2.09 18.09
C GLU A 26 -4.45 -2.26 16.59
N GLU A 27 -5.65 -1.83 16.19
CA GLU A 27 -6.06 -1.87 14.79
C GLU A 27 -5.24 -0.90 13.94
N VAL A 28 -4.63 -1.41 12.88
CA VAL A 28 -3.87 -0.59 11.92
C VAL A 28 -4.82 0.10 10.93
N THR A 29 -5.40 1.21 11.39
CA THR A 29 -6.23 2.10 10.55
C THR A 29 -5.48 3.40 10.22
N PHE A 30 -5.93 4.11 9.18
CA PHE A 30 -5.38 5.44 8.86
C PHE A 30 -5.49 6.42 10.03
N THR A 31 -6.61 6.36 10.76
CA THR A 31 -6.84 7.21 11.94
C THR A 31 -5.86 6.87 13.06
N ALA A 32 -5.68 5.58 13.35
CA ALA A 32 -4.73 5.12 14.37
C ALA A 32 -3.29 5.50 14.02
N LEU A 33 -2.89 5.33 12.76
CA LEU A 33 -1.56 5.70 12.28
C LEU A 33 -1.32 7.22 12.36
N LEU A 34 -2.28 8.04 11.94
CA LEU A 34 -2.17 9.50 12.05
C LEU A 34 -2.08 9.95 13.51
N LYS A 35 -2.85 9.31 14.41
CA LYS A 35 -2.78 9.58 15.85
C LYS A 35 -1.40 9.23 16.40
N ALA A 36 -0.89 8.02 16.13
CA ALA A 36 0.42 7.58 16.59
C ALA A 36 1.56 8.50 16.12
N LEU A 37 1.54 8.90 14.84
CA LEU A 37 2.53 9.84 14.28
C LEU A 37 2.43 11.23 14.91
N THR A 38 1.22 11.73 15.15
CA THR A 38 0.99 13.05 15.78
C THR A 38 1.46 13.05 17.23
N GLU A 39 1.09 12.04 18.00
CA GLU A 39 1.54 11.88 19.37
C GLU A 39 3.05 11.79 19.45
N ALA A 40 3.69 10.99 18.59
CA ALA A 40 5.13 10.87 18.55
C ALA A 40 5.83 12.19 18.18
N ARG A 41 5.30 12.96 17.22
CA ARG A 41 5.80 14.29 16.84
C ARG A 41 5.81 15.28 18.01
N ASP A 42 4.78 15.22 18.84
CA ASP A 42 4.55 16.18 19.93
C ASP A 42 5.37 15.85 21.18
N ARG A 43 5.99 14.68 21.23
CA ARG A 43 6.92 14.32 22.31
C ARG A 43 8.19 15.19 22.26
N PRO A 44 8.67 15.72 23.41
CA PRO A 44 9.86 16.58 23.46
C PRO A 44 11.12 15.91 22.88
N GLU A 45 11.31 14.61 23.10
CA GLU A 45 12.46 13.86 22.58
C GLU A 45 12.53 13.80 21.05
N ASN A 46 11.40 14.06 20.38
CA ASN A 46 11.28 13.99 18.93
C ASN A 46 11.37 15.35 18.24
N GLU A 47 11.73 16.41 18.95
CA GLU A 47 11.83 17.77 18.39
C GLU A 47 12.74 17.83 17.15
N ALA A 48 13.90 17.16 17.20
CA ALA A 48 14.84 17.10 16.07
C ALA A 48 14.27 16.37 14.84
N ARG A 49 13.31 15.45 15.04
CA ARG A 49 12.65 14.68 13.98
C ARG A 49 11.31 15.27 13.53
N ARG A 50 10.87 16.39 14.13
CA ARG A 50 9.54 16.99 13.91
C ARG A 50 9.23 17.25 12.43
N ALA A 51 10.22 17.68 11.65
CA ALA A 51 10.05 17.89 10.21
C ALA A 51 9.77 16.59 9.43
N ALA A 52 10.43 15.49 9.81
CA ALA A 52 10.19 14.18 9.20
C ALA A 52 8.85 13.59 9.62
N TYR A 53 8.41 13.82 10.86
CA TYR A 53 7.06 13.48 11.30
C TYR A 53 5.97 14.25 10.56
N ASN A 54 6.15 15.55 10.33
CA ASN A 54 5.20 16.32 9.53
C ASN A 54 5.09 15.76 8.11
N MET A 55 6.23 15.43 7.48
CA MET A 55 6.26 14.78 6.17
C MET A 55 5.54 13.43 6.19
N ALA A 56 5.81 12.57 7.17
CA ALA A 56 5.12 11.29 7.33
C ALA A 56 3.59 11.45 7.48
N ILE A 57 3.14 12.43 8.27
CA ILE A 57 1.72 12.75 8.44
C ILE A 57 1.10 13.20 7.12
N ASP A 58 1.78 14.08 6.38
CA ASP A 58 1.29 14.60 5.11
C ASP A 58 1.27 13.52 4.02
N ASP A 59 2.25 12.61 4.01
CA ASP A 59 2.30 11.46 3.11
C ASP A 59 1.11 10.51 3.36
N VAL A 60 0.83 10.18 4.63
CA VAL A 60 -0.32 9.34 5.00
C VAL A 60 -1.64 10.02 4.61
N LYS A 61 -1.80 11.31 4.89
CA LYS A 61 -3.00 12.08 4.48
C LYS A 61 -3.18 12.10 2.97
N SER A 62 -2.08 12.31 2.23
CA SER A 62 -2.10 12.35 0.76
C SER A 62 -2.50 11.00 0.19
N TYR A 63 -1.96 9.91 0.73
CA TYR A 63 -2.34 8.56 0.35
C TYR A 63 -3.83 8.27 0.61
N VAL A 64 -4.33 8.65 1.78
CA VAL A 64 -5.75 8.52 2.14
C VAL A 64 -6.64 9.31 1.20
N ALA A 65 -6.28 10.56 0.89
CA ALA A 65 -7.03 11.39 -0.04
C ALA A 65 -7.09 10.76 -1.45
N LEU A 66 -5.99 10.20 -1.94
CA LEU A 66 -5.94 9.47 -3.21
C LEU A 66 -6.79 8.19 -3.17
N TYR A 67 -6.75 7.45 -2.07
CA TYR A 67 -7.56 6.23 -1.89
C TYR A 67 -9.06 6.54 -1.95
N HIS A 68 -9.50 7.63 -1.30
CA HIS A 68 -10.89 8.07 -1.35
C HIS A 68 -11.29 8.63 -2.72
N GLN A 69 -10.37 9.27 -3.46
CA GLN A 69 -10.63 9.74 -4.83
C GLN A 69 -10.66 8.60 -5.85
N GLY A 70 -9.93 7.50 -5.60
CA GLY A 70 -9.89 6.31 -6.44
C GLY A 70 -11.07 5.35 -6.27
N ALA A 71 -11.89 5.52 -5.23
CA ALA A 71 -13.11 4.74 -5.04
C ALA A 71 -14.22 5.05 -6.09
N GLY A 72 -13.99 6.04 -6.97
CA GLY A 72 -14.88 6.40 -8.08
C GLY A 72 -14.53 5.81 -9.44
N THR A 73 -13.34 5.23 -9.64
CA THR A 73 -12.98 4.66 -10.96
C THR A 73 -11.98 3.53 -10.82
N THR A 74 -12.48 2.32 -10.65
CA THR A 74 -11.74 1.10 -10.99
C THR A 74 -11.50 1.08 -12.50
N HIS A 75 -10.44 1.73 -12.98
CA HIS A 75 -9.78 1.28 -14.20
C HIS A 75 -8.95 0.05 -13.82
N PHE A 76 -9.63 -1.05 -13.51
CA PHE A 76 -9.06 -2.36 -13.77
C PHE A 76 -8.88 -2.36 -15.29
N ALA A 77 -7.63 -2.27 -15.76
CA ALA A 77 -7.34 -2.51 -17.15
C ALA A 77 -7.69 -3.97 -17.43
N ALA A 78 -8.96 -4.22 -17.72
CA ALA A 78 -9.37 -5.36 -18.50
C ALA A 78 -8.73 -5.14 -19.87
N THR A 79 -7.48 -5.58 -19.99
CA THR A 79 -6.91 -5.90 -21.29
C THR A 79 -7.82 -6.98 -21.84
N GLU A 80 -8.82 -6.59 -22.63
CA GLU A 80 -9.43 -7.48 -23.60
C GLU A 80 -8.28 -7.98 -24.47
N MET A 81 -7.75 -9.15 -24.12
CA MET A 81 -6.89 -9.89 -25.03
C MET A 81 -7.80 -10.27 -26.19
N SER A 82 -7.72 -9.46 -27.25
CA SER A 82 -8.34 -9.73 -28.55
C SER A 82 -8.12 -11.20 -28.90
N GLY A 83 -9.20 -11.97 -28.84
CA GLY A 83 -9.23 -13.42 -28.99
C GLY A 83 -8.85 -13.85 -30.40
N LYS A 84 -7.54 -13.93 -30.67
CA LYS A 84 -6.98 -14.50 -31.91
C LYS A 84 -5.89 -15.55 -31.65
N TRP A 85 -5.96 -16.26 -30.53
CA TRP A 85 -5.10 -17.41 -30.24
C TRP A 85 -5.85 -18.57 -29.59
N LEU A 86 -7.14 -18.72 -29.91
CA LEU A 86 -7.88 -19.94 -29.58
C LEU A 86 -7.88 -20.89 -30.78
N MET A 87 -7.48 -22.12 -30.51
CA MET A 87 -7.61 -23.33 -31.31
C MET A 87 -6.49 -23.60 -32.31
N ASP A 88 -5.38 -24.13 -31.80
CA ASP A 88 -4.81 -25.35 -32.38
C ASP A 88 -3.91 -26.04 -31.35
N GLY A 89 -4.25 -27.28 -31.02
CA GLY A 89 -3.46 -28.11 -30.13
C GLY A 89 -4.04 -28.21 -28.73
N LEU A 90 -5.00 -29.12 -28.57
CA LEU A 90 -5.10 -30.07 -27.45
C LEU A 90 -6.36 -30.93 -27.69
N SER A 91 -6.26 -31.87 -28.62
CA SER A 91 -7.17 -33.02 -28.67
C SER A 91 -6.33 -34.29 -28.72
N SER A 92 -6.01 -34.82 -27.55
CA SER A 92 -5.63 -36.22 -27.39
C SER A 92 -5.89 -36.64 -25.95
N CYS A 93 -7.15 -37.01 -25.69
CA CYS A 93 -7.55 -37.80 -24.53
C CYS A 93 -8.59 -38.84 -24.97
N VAL A 94 -8.10 -40.03 -25.34
CA VAL A 94 -8.61 -41.38 -25.05
C VAL A 94 -10.13 -41.60 -24.85
N ASN A 95 -10.72 -42.48 -25.68
CA ASN A 95 -11.56 -43.63 -25.29
C ASN A 95 -11.76 -44.56 -26.50
N ASP A 96 -11.23 -45.79 -26.49
CA ASP A 96 -11.87 -47.07 -26.12
C ASP A 96 -12.96 -47.56 -27.13
N ARG A 97 -12.64 -48.60 -27.93
CA ARG A 97 -13.28 -49.94 -27.91
C ARG A 97 -13.21 -50.70 -29.25
N LYS A 98 -12.85 -51.98 -29.12
CA LYS A 98 -12.83 -53.16 -30.02
C LYS A 98 -13.72 -53.15 -31.27
N HIS A 99 -13.20 -53.75 -32.35
CA HIS A 99 -13.75 -54.93 -33.02
C HIS A 99 -12.63 -55.77 -33.64
#